data_AF-A0A7C7D0N4-F1
#
_entry.id   AF-A0A7C7D0N4-F1
#
_cell.length_a   1.000
_cell.length_b   1.000
_cell.length_c   1.000
_cell.angle_alpha   90.00
_cell.angle_beta   90.00
_cell.angle_gamma   90.00
#
_symmetry.space_group_name_H-M   'P 1'
#
loop_
_entity.id
_entity.type
_entity.pdbx_description
1 polymer ?
#
loop_
_entity_poly.entity_id
_entity_poly.type
_entity_poly.pdbx_seq_one_letter_code
_entity_poly.pdbx_strand_id
1 'polypeptide(L)'
;MEYCRATGQEVPESKASIVRCILESLALKYNIAIKGLEKIVGYEIPVLHIVGGGSQNIMLCQFTANALGKAVITGPVEATSVGNLLCQLMALGEISGLKEARELVERSFPTKVYTPTDKALWEEACSKFEKVI
;
A
#
# COMPACT_ATOMS: atom_id res chain seq x y z
N MET A 1 22.75 -2.30 -6.87
CA MET A 1 23.96 -1.43 -6.88
C MET A 1 24.38 -1.04 -8.28
N GLU A 2 24.67 -1.99 -9.17
CA GLU A 2 25.06 -1.69 -10.56
C GLU A 2 24.04 -0.83 -11.28
N TYR A 3 22.75 -1.15 -11.13
CA TYR A 3 21.65 -0.36 -11.67
C TYR A 3 21.65 1.10 -11.18
N CYS A 4 21.90 1.36 -9.89
CA CYS A 4 22.00 2.72 -9.35
C CYS A 4 23.13 3.50 -10.04
N ARG A 5 24.30 2.88 -10.22
CA ARG A 5 25.43 3.51 -10.92
C ARG A 5 25.09 3.80 -12.38
N ALA A 6 24.52 2.83 -13.08
CA ALA A 6 24.16 2.96 -14.50
C ALA A 6 23.11 4.04 -14.76
N THR A 7 22.28 4.35 -13.77
CA THR A 7 21.19 5.34 -13.86
C THR A 7 21.50 6.66 -13.14
N GLY A 8 22.74 6.85 -12.65
CA GLY A 8 23.16 8.07 -11.97
C GLY A 8 22.51 8.30 -10.60
N GLN A 9 21.95 7.26 -9.99
CA GLN A 9 21.37 7.30 -8.65
C GLN A 9 22.46 7.07 -7.59
N GLU A 10 22.25 7.60 -6.39
CA GLU A 10 23.12 7.34 -5.25
C GLU A 10 23.13 5.83 -4.93
N VAL A 11 24.33 5.29 -4.73
CA VAL A 11 24.49 3.86 -4.41
C VAL A 11 24.39 3.71 -2.89
N PRO A 12 23.39 2.97 -2.36
CA PRO A 12 23.27 2.82 -0.92
C PRO A 12 24.44 2.00 -0.36
N GLU A 13 25.19 2.54 0.59
CA GLU A 13 26.41 1.85 1.11
C GLU A 13 26.20 1.08 2.41
N SER A 14 25.06 1.28 3.09
CA SER A 14 24.76 0.70 4.40
C SER A 14 23.52 -0.20 4.33
N LYS A 15 23.39 -1.13 5.29
CA LYS A 15 22.17 -1.94 5.41
C LYS A 15 20.91 -1.07 5.53
N ALA A 16 20.98 0.03 6.28
CA ALA A 16 19.87 0.94 6.46
C ALA A 16 19.49 1.64 5.15
N SER A 17 20.46 2.15 4.40
CA SER A 17 20.20 2.80 3.10
C SER A 17 19.72 1.82 2.04
N ILE A 18 20.18 0.56 2.07
CA ILE A 18 19.64 -0.51 1.21
C ILE A 18 18.17 -0.79 1.54
N VAL A 19 17.83 -0.99 2.82
CA VAL A 19 16.44 -1.24 3.23
C VAL A 19 15.54 -0.07 2.83
N ARG A 20 15.97 1.17 3.09
CA ARG A 20 15.21 2.36 2.70
C ARG A 20 14.99 2.42 1.19
N CYS A 21 16.02 2.19 0.39
CA CYS A 21 15.93 2.13 -1.07
C CYS A 21 14.89 1.09 -1.54
N ILE A 22 14.84 -0.09 -0.91
CA ILE A 22 13.83 -1.12 -1.19
C ILE A 22 12.41 -0.61 -0.88
N LEU A 23 12.20 -0.01 0.31
CA LEU A 23 10.88 0.45 0.73
C LEU A 23 10.37 1.62 -0.14
N GLU A 24 11.24 2.57 -0.47
CA GLU A 24 10.91 3.68 -1.38
C GLU A 24 10.57 3.14 -2.78
N SER A 25 11.37 2.22 -3.31
CA SER A 25 11.12 1.62 -4.64
C SER A 25 9.79 0.87 -4.70
N LEU A 26 9.41 0.17 -3.63
CA LEU A 26 8.10 -0.50 -3.54
C LEU A 26 6.95 0.51 -3.57
N ALA A 27 7.01 1.55 -2.73
CA ALA A 27 5.99 2.60 -2.70
C ALA A 27 5.84 3.31 -4.06
N LEU A 28 6.95 3.62 -4.72
CA LEU A 28 6.97 4.23 -6.05
C LEU A 28 6.38 3.28 -7.11
N LYS A 29 6.65 1.98 -7.04
CA LYS A 29 6.00 1.00 -7.91
C LYS A 29 4.50 0.86 -7.65
N TYR A 30 4.05 0.95 -6.40
CA TYR A 30 2.62 0.97 -6.10
C TYR A 30 1.92 2.18 -6.71
N ASN A 31 2.55 3.36 -6.71
CA ASN A 31 2.01 4.54 -7.38
C ASN A 31 1.77 4.28 -8.89
N ILE A 32 2.75 3.68 -9.56
CA ILE A 32 2.61 3.33 -10.99
C ILE A 32 1.48 2.31 -11.20
N ALA A 33 1.41 1.28 -10.37
CA ALA A 33 0.38 0.26 -10.46
C ALA A 33 -1.03 0.83 -10.24
N ILE A 34 -1.20 1.70 -9.24
CA ILE A 34 -2.48 2.35 -8.94
C ILE A 34 -2.89 3.30 -10.06
N LYS A 35 -1.99 4.15 -10.55
CA LYS A 35 -2.28 5.01 -11.73
C LYS A 35 -2.67 4.17 -12.95
N GLY A 36 -2.01 3.02 -13.15
CA GLY A 36 -2.37 2.07 -14.21
C GLY A 36 -3.76 1.49 -14.02
N LEU A 37 -4.11 1.09 -12.80
CA LEU A 37 -5.42 0.56 -12.46
C LEU A 37 -6.52 1.62 -12.62
N GLU A 38 -6.30 2.84 -12.17
CA GLU A 38 -7.23 3.99 -12.33
C GLU A 38 -7.55 4.26 -13.80
N LYS A 39 -6.55 4.13 -14.70
CA LYS A 39 -6.77 4.23 -16.15
C LYS A 39 -7.66 3.10 -16.69
N ILE A 40 -7.53 1.88 -16.14
CA ILE A 40 -8.33 0.72 -16.55
C ILE A 40 -9.76 0.84 -16.06
N VAL A 41 -9.96 1.22 -14.80
CA VAL A 41 -11.30 1.29 -14.18
C VAL A 41 -12.04 2.60 -14.49
N GLY A 42 -11.33 3.63 -14.94
CA GLY A 42 -11.90 4.92 -15.35
C GLY A 42 -12.29 5.85 -14.20
N TYR A 43 -11.85 5.56 -12.97
CA TYR A 43 -12.10 6.41 -11.80
C TYR A 43 -10.88 6.45 -10.88
N GLU A 44 -10.81 7.51 -10.07
CA GLU A 44 -9.76 7.69 -9.08
C GLU A 44 -9.99 6.77 -7.87
N ILE A 45 -9.01 5.95 -7.51
CA ILE A 45 -9.05 5.10 -6.33
C ILE A 45 -8.78 5.99 -5.11
N PRO A 46 -9.74 6.14 -4.17
CA PRO A 46 -9.60 7.11 -3.08
C PRO A 46 -8.71 6.61 -1.94
N VAL A 47 -8.59 5.29 -1.78
CA VAL A 47 -7.91 4.66 -0.66
C VAL A 47 -7.26 3.35 -1.10
N LEU A 48 -6.07 3.06 -0.56
CA LEU A 48 -5.43 1.76 -0.68
C LEU A 48 -5.51 1.01 0.66
N HIS A 49 -6.09 -0.19 0.64
CA HIS A 49 -6.04 -1.08 1.79
C HIS A 49 -4.83 -2.01 1.69
N ILE A 50 -3.95 -2.00 2.69
CA ILE A 50 -2.82 -2.93 2.80
C ILE A 50 -3.14 -3.95 3.90
N VAL A 51 -3.13 -5.23 3.53
CA VAL A 51 -3.37 -6.36 4.42
C VAL A 51 -2.15 -7.28 4.45
N GLY A 52 -2.18 -8.35 5.26
CA GLY A 52 -1.06 -9.28 5.34
C GLY A 52 0.10 -8.75 6.19
N GLY A 53 1.20 -9.51 6.24
CA GLY A 53 2.40 -9.13 6.99
C GLY A 53 3.01 -7.79 6.56
N GLY A 54 2.87 -7.42 5.28
CA GLY A 54 3.35 -6.12 4.76
C GLY A 54 2.69 -4.91 5.42
N SER A 55 1.45 -5.05 5.91
CA SER A 55 0.72 -3.99 6.62
C SER A 55 1.36 -3.60 7.96
N GLN A 56 2.25 -4.43 8.50
CA GLN A 56 2.97 -4.14 9.75
C GLN A 56 4.20 -3.25 9.54
N ASN A 57 4.66 -3.07 8.30
CA ASN A 57 5.78 -2.18 8.00
C ASN A 57 5.31 -0.72 7.94
N ILE A 58 5.43 -0.03 9.07
CA ILE A 58 5.00 1.36 9.26
C ILE A 58 5.62 2.29 8.21
N MET A 59 6.92 2.13 7.93
CA MET A 59 7.64 2.98 6.99
C MET A 59 7.14 2.77 5.56
N LEU A 60 6.94 1.52 5.14
CA LEU A 60 6.36 1.22 3.83
C LEU A 60 4.95 1.78 3.69
N CYS A 61 4.11 1.65 4.71
CA CYS A 61 2.73 2.15 4.67
C CYS A 61 2.70 3.68 4.53
N GLN A 62 3.54 4.40 5.29
CA GLN A 62 3.64 5.85 5.17
C GLN A 62 4.21 6.27 3.81
N PHE A 63 5.29 5.63 3.35
CA PHE A 63 5.87 5.91 2.02
C PHE A 63 4.87 5.65 0.91
N THR A 64 4.06 4.61 1.03
CA THR A 64 3.00 4.31 0.07
C THR A 64 1.95 5.41 0.07
N ALA A 65 1.47 5.86 1.24
CA ALA A 65 0.52 6.98 1.31
C ALA A 65 1.09 8.25 0.66
N ASN A 66 2.36 8.55 0.93
CA ASN A 66 3.03 9.72 0.37
C ASN A 66 3.21 9.62 -1.15
N ALA A 67 3.68 8.46 -1.66
CA ALA A 67 3.91 8.23 -3.08
C ALA A 67 2.61 8.24 -3.90
N LEU A 68 1.53 7.71 -3.35
CA LEU A 68 0.21 7.68 -4.00
C LEU A 68 -0.51 9.04 -3.90
N GLY A 69 -0.16 9.87 -2.91
CA GLY A 69 -0.94 11.06 -2.56
C GLY A 69 -2.35 10.72 -2.04
N LYS A 70 -2.57 9.50 -1.54
CA LYS A 70 -3.86 8.95 -1.12
C LYS A 70 -3.77 8.34 0.27
N ALA A 71 -4.92 8.19 0.93
CA ALA A 71 -4.97 7.50 2.22
C ALA A 71 -4.61 6.01 2.05
N VAL A 72 -3.83 5.49 2.98
CA VAL A 72 -3.56 4.05 3.12
C VAL A 72 -4.16 3.56 4.43
N ILE A 73 -4.96 2.51 4.37
CA ILE A 73 -5.55 1.88 5.56
C ILE A 73 -4.95 0.49 5.72
N THR A 74 -4.39 0.20 6.88
CA THR A 74 -3.81 -1.11 7.18
C THR A 74 -4.76 -1.97 7.99
N GLY A 75 -4.82 -3.27 7.63
CA GLY A 75 -5.46 -4.31 8.41
C GLY A 75 -6.69 -4.93 7.73
N PRO A 76 -7.13 -6.12 8.21
CA PRO A 76 -6.45 -6.97 9.20
C PRO A 76 -5.21 -7.67 8.61
N VAL A 77 -4.25 -8.04 9.46
CA VAL A 77 -3.05 -8.80 9.03
C VAL A 77 -3.48 -10.13 8.40
N GLU A 78 -4.40 -10.84 9.03
CA GLU A 78 -4.91 -12.14 8.56
C GLU A 78 -6.13 -12.00 7.63
N ALA A 79 -6.15 -11.00 6.74
CA ALA A 79 -7.31 -10.71 5.89
C ALA A 79 -7.79 -11.88 5.04
N THR A 80 -6.88 -12.73 4.57
CA THR A 80 -7.23 -13.95 3.82
C THR A 80 -8.07 -14.90 4.67
N SER A 81 -7.62 -15.18 5.90
CA SER A 81 -8.29 -16.06 6.85
C SER A 81 -9.63 -15.48 7.29
N VAL A 82 -9.67 -14.17 7.55
CA VAL A 82 -10.90 -13.44 7.92
C VAL A 82 -11.91 -13.47 6.77
N GLY A 83 -11.48 -13.21 5.54
CA GLY A 83 -12.35 -13.27 4.36
C GLY A 83 -12.99 -14.65 4.18
N ASN A 84 -12.22 -15.72 4.36
CA ASN A 84 -12.76 -17.08 4.31
C ASN A 84 -13.82 -17.33 5.40
N LEU A 85 -13.55 -16.92 6.64
CA LEU A 85 -14.49 -17.05 7.75
C LEU A 85 -15.81 -16.31 7.47
N LEU A 86 -15.73 -15.08 6.96
CA LEU A 86 -16.92 -14.28 6.62
C LEU A 86 -17.76 -14.94 5.52
N CYS A 87 -17.12 -15.52 4.49
CA CYS A 87 -17.83 -16.28 3.46
C CYS A 87 -18.59 -17.47 4.06
N GLN A 88 -18.01 -18.18 5.03
CA GLN A 88 -18.67 -19.30 5.71
C GLN A 88 -19.82 -18.83 6.60
N LEU A 89 -19.65 -17.74 7.36
CA LEU A 89 -20.73 -17.15 8.17
C LEU A 89 -21.91 -16.69 7.30
N MET A 90 -21.63 -16.06 6.16
CA MET A 90 -22.69 -15.70 5.19
C MET A 90 -23.41 -16.94 4.66
N ALA A 91 -22.67 -18.01 4.30
CA ALA A 91 -23.26 -19.25 3.78
C ALA A 91 -24.13 -19.97 4.83
N LEU A 92 -23.81 -19.85 6.11
CA LEU A 92 -24.57 -20.41 7.23
C LEU A 92 -25.76 -19.52 7.64
N GLY A 93 -25.87 -18.30 7.09
CA GLY A 93 -26.91 -17.34 7.48
C GLY A 93 -26.64 -16.62 8.80
N GLU A 94 -25.43 -16.74 9.36
CA GLU A 94 -25.02 -16.10 10.61
C GLU A 94 -24.79 -14.59 10.46
N ILE A 95 -24.51 -14.14 9.23
CA ILE A 95 -24.49 -12.72 8.86
C ILE A 95 -25.27 -12.51 7.55
N SER A 96 -26.00 -11.41 7.50
CA SER A 96 -26.96 -11.04 6.45
C SER A 96 -26.34 -10.69 5.10
N GLY A 97 -25.02 -10.47 5.05
CA GLY A 97 -24.30 -10.25 3.80
C GLY A 97 -23.07 -9.34 3.96
N LEU A 98 -22.60 -8.79 2.83
CA LEU A 98 -21.35 -8.03 2.77
C LEU A 98 -21.31 -6.78 3.64
N LYS A 99 -22.46 -6.13 3.86
CA LYS A 99 -22.51 -4.92 4.70
C LYS A 99 -22.17 -5.29 6.15
N GLU A 100 -22.90 -6.25 6.72
CA GLU A 100 -22.65 -6.74 8.07
C GLU A 100 -21.26 -7.37 8.20
N ALA A 101 -20.77 -8.07 7.17
CA ALA A 101 -19.41 -8.61 7.14
C ALA A 101 -18.35 -7.51 7.32
N ARG A 102 -18.50 -6.36 6.65
CA ARG A 102 -17.56 -5.22 6.77
C ARG A 102 -17.64 -4.56 8.15
N GLU A 103 -18.85 -4.36 8.67
CA GLU A 103 -19.06 -3.82 10.02
C GLU A 103 -18.45 -4.73 11.10
N LEU A 104 -18.55 -6.05 10.91
CA LEU A 104 -17.93 -7.03 11.79
C LEU A 104 -16.40 -6.93 11.75
N VAL A 105 -15.79 -6.85 10.57
CA VAL A 105 -14.34 -6.66 10.43
C VAL A 105 -13.88 -5.38 11.13
N GLU A 106 -14.58 -4.27 10.92
CA GLU A 106 -14.23 -2.98 11.52
C GLU A 106 -14.31 -3.01 13.05
N ARG A 107 -15.31 -3.69 13.62
CA ARG A 107 -15.43 -3.87 15.08
C ARG A 107 -14.43 -4.87 15.66
N SER A 108 -13.99 -5.86 14.88
CA SER A 108 -13.15 -6.96 15.36
C SER A 108 -11.66 -6.68 15.27
N PHE A 109 -11.22 -5.86 14.31
CA PHE A 109 -9.80 -5.65 14.04
C PHE A 109 -9.44 -4.17 14.05
N PRO A 110 -8.39 -3.77 14.78
CA PRO A 110 -7.90 -2.40 14.71
C PRO A 110 -7.35 -2.13 13.31
N THR A 111 -7.73 -0.98 12.76
CA THR A 111 -7.14 -0.44 11.54
C THR A 111 -6.30 0.78 11.86
N LYS A 112 -5.36 1.11 10.97
CA LYS A 112 -4.58 2.35 11.07
C LYS A 112 -4.61 3.06 9.73
N VAL A 113 -4.82 4.37 9.80
CA VAL A 113 -4.86 5.25 8.64
C VAL A 113 -3.53 5.99 8.54
N TYR A 114 -2.93 5.96 7.36
CA TYR A 114 -1.76 6.73 6.97
C TYR A 114 -2.19 7.76 5.94
N THR A 115 -2.03 9.04 6.27
CA THR A 115 -2.32 10.15 5.37
C THR A 115 -1.04 10.64 4.71
N PRO A 116 -1.08 11.12 3.46
CA PRO A 116 0.10 11.62 2.76
C PRO A 116 0.78 12.77 3.51
N THR A 117 2.11 12.73 3.56
CA THR A 117 3.00 13.83 3.98
C THR A 117 4.02 14.12 2.89
N ASP A 118 4.67 15.28 2.96
CA ASP A 118 5.81 15.63 2.09
C ASP A 118 5.53 15.52 0.58
N LYS A 119 4.30 15.89 0.18
CA LYS A 119 3.77 15.66 -1.18
C LYS A 119 4.73 16.07 -2.30
N ALA A 120 5.30 17.27 -2.24
CA ALA A 120 6.23 17.77 -3.26
C ALA A 120 7.47 16.88 -3.42
N LEU A 121 8.03 16.38 -2.31
CA LEU A 121 9.20 15.50 -2.33
C LEU A 121 8.87 14.15 -3.01
N TRP A 122 7.70 13.60 -2.72
CA TRP A 122 7.27 12.32 -3.28
C TRP A 122 6.80 12.42 -4.73
N GLU A 123 6.22 13.55 -5.14
CA GLU A 123 5.95 13.86 -6.55
C GLU A 123 7.25 13.93 -7.36
N GLU A 124 8.27 14.61 -6.85
CA GLU A 124 9.59 14.64 -7.48
C GLU A 124 10.21 13.24 -7.57
N ALA A 125 10.15 12.46 -6.49
CA ALA A 125 10.64 11.09 -6.46
C ALA A 125 9.92 10.18 -7.47
N CYS A 126 8.60 10.30 -7.61
CA CYS A 126 7.83 9.58 -8.61
C CYS A 126 8.26 9.95 -10.03
N SER A 127 8.43 11.24 -10.31
CA SER A 127 8.89 11.71 -11.62
C SER A 127 10.30 11.21 -11.97
N LYS A 128 11.21 11.18 -10.99
CA LYS A 128 12.55 10.60 -11.18
C LYS A 128 12.50 9.09 -11.41
N PHE A 129 11.68 8.38 -10.64
CA PHE A 129 11.57 6.93 -10.71
C PHE A 129 11.01 6.46 -12.06
N GLU A 130 9.99 7.14 -12.59
CA GLU A 130 9.41 6.85 -13.91
C GLU A 130 10.42 6.98 -15.06
N LYS A 131 11.52 7.73 -14.89
CA LYS A 131 12.56 7.91 -15.92
C LYS A 131 13.63 6.81 -15.92
N VAL A 132 13.73 6.02 -14.85
CA VAL A 132 14.77 5.00 -14.73
C VAL A 132 14.23 3.58 -14.97
N ILE A 133 12.93 3.36 -14.81
CA ILE A 133 12.28 2.04 -14.96
C ILE A 133 11.82 1.71 -16.38
#